data_AF-A0A8B8FVX1-F1
#
_entry.id   AF-A0A8B8FVX1-F1
#
_cell.length_a   1.000
_cell.length_b   1.000
_cell.length_c   1.000
_cell.angle_alpha   90.00
_cell.angle_beta   90.00
_cell.angle_gamma   90.00
#
_symmetry.space_group_name_H-M   'P 1'
#
loop_
_entity.id
_entity.type
_entity.pdbx_description
1 polymer ?
#
loop_
_entity_poly.entity_id
_entity_poly.type
_entity_poly.pdbx_seq_one_letter_code
_entity_poly.pdbx_strand_id
1 'polypeptide(L)'
;MVDRTGGIGGGMDCETSNLVGQSSEISDSGCSSSSSIFNELEFAMSTSITKPAATSLPRLRVLSLFDGIGTGMYALSELKFDIEVFYASEIDEDAIKLTKHHFGDRITHLGSVTEINEDVLDKIGPINFLIGGSPCSDLSCVNPLRKGLYDPTGTGILFFDYYNIWNYLKIKSNKEKTPFYWIFENVSGMEIKNKNIISKFLNSEPYVIDSLHLSPQRRKRFFWNNLPGIDNLVDKLLHETRKKEPVLDDYLTKNLGRTANVDKIGTITTKRNCLNDGSSKDPVSQDGIKTKLYITELELIFGFTSHYTDVCDFNISKRQKLLGKAWSVPVVKNIFLLLRDIFAMKDDGIVQ
;
A
#
# COMPACT_ATOMS: atom_id res chain seq x y z
N MET A 1 27.69 60.52 11.50
CA MET A 1 29.10 60.34 11.89
C MET A 1 29.33 58.83 11.87
N VAL A 2 29.74 58.18 10.76
CA VAL A 2 31.06 58.24 10.07
C VAL A 2 32.16 57.91 11.10
N ASP A 3 32.83 56.75 11.09
CA ASP A 3 33.77 56.16 10.10
C ASP A 3 33.73 54.60 10.18
N ARG A 4 34.00 53.73 9.18
CA ARG A 4 34.96 53.58 8.05
C ARG A 4 36.44 53.35 8.39
N THR A 5 36.91 52.12 8.17
CA THR A 5 38.19 51.69 7.52
C THR A 5 38.02 50.18 7.17
N GLY A 6 38.20 49.64 5.96
CA GLY A 6 39.36 49.64 5.04
C GLY A 6 40.37 48.55 5.51
N GLY A 7 40.86 47.55 4.78
CA GLY A 7 40.95 47.15 3.36
C GLY A 7 42.18 46.20 3.22
N ILE A 8 42.47 45.69 2.01
CA ILE A 8 43.67 44.92 1.55
C ILE A 8 43.52 43.38 1.67
N GLY A 9 43.75 42.51 0.67
CA GLY A 9 44.28 42.65 -0.70
C GLY A 9 45.39 41.60 -1.01
N GLY A 10 45.26 40.87 -2.13
CA GLY A 10 46.32 40.07 -2.81
C GLY A 10 46.49 38.63 -2.31
N GLY A 11 46.60 37.57 -3.11
CA GLY A 11 46.97 37.41 -4.52
C GLY A 11 48.16 36.44 -4.59
N MET A 12 47.98 35.24 -5.18
CA MET A 12 49.10 34.43 -5.68
C MET A 12 48.61 33.41 -6.72
N ASP A 13 49.07 33.62 -7.95
CA ASP A 13 48.92 32.78 -9.12
C ASP A 13 50.18 31.91 -9.33
N CYS A 14 49.97 30.82 -10.09
CA CYS A 14 50.93 30.12 -10.97
C CYS A 14 52.07 29.28 -10.31
N GLU A 15 52.51 28.13 -10.83
CA GLU A 15 52.49 27.64 -12.21
C GLU A 15 52.83 26.11 -12.26
N THR A 16 52.17 25.42 -13.20
CA THR A 16 52.61 24.32 -14.08
C THR A 16 53.67 23.27 -13.67
N SER A 17 53.34 21.99 -13.94
CA SER A 17 54.18 21.16 -14.83
C SER A 17 53.36 20.07 -15.54
N ASN A 18 53.43 20.09 -16.87
CA ASN A 18 52.92 19.07 -17.80
C ASN A 18 53.92 17.91 -17.90
N LEU A 19 53.44 16.67 -17.98
CA LEU A 19 54.12 15.58 -18.67
C LEU A 19 53.10 14.72 -19.44
N VAL A 20 53.29 14.68 -20.76
CA VAL A 20 52.56 13.90 -21.76
C VAL A 20 53.26 12.55 -21.94
N GLY A 21 52.49 11.46 -22.12
CA GLY A 21 53.04 10.13 -22.41
C GLY A 21 52.00 9.09 -22.86
N GLN A 22 51.65 9.14 -24.15
CA GLN A 22 51.39 8.04 -25.10
C GLN A 22 50.65 6.72 -24.72
N SER A 23 49.48 6.55 -25.39
CA SER A 23 48.99 5.41 -26.21
C SER A 23 48.88 3.97 -25.65
N SER A 24 47.68 3.40 -25.76
CA SER A 24 47.40 2.25 -26.66
C SER A 24 45.90 1.91 -26.70
N GLU A 25 45.37 1.81 -27.91
CA GLU A 25 44.05 1.25 -28.24
C GLU A 25 44.12 -0.28 -28.18
N ILE A 26 43.10 -0.93 -27.60
CA ILE A 26 42.75 -2.32 -27.92
C ILE A 26 41.24 -2.36 -28.15
N SER A 27 40.91 -2.66 -29.40
CA SER A 27 39.59 -3.08 -29.86
C SER A 27 39.25 -4.47 -29.33
N ASP A 28 38.01 -4.68 -28.89
CA ASP A 28 37.36 -5.96 -29.16
C ASP A 28 35.83 -5.85 -29.25
N SER A 29 35.33 -6.57 -30.25
CA SER A 29 33.96 -6.72 -30.70
C SER A 29 33.08 -7.55 -29.76
N GLY A 30 31.77 -7.30 -29.73
CA GLY A 30 30.82 -8.25 -29.16
C GLY A 30 29.39 -7.75 -29.07
N CYS A 31 28.56 -8.23 -29.99
CA CYS A 31 27.10 -8.03 -30.03
C CYS A 31 26.39 -8.97 -29.04
N SER A 32 25.18 -8.55 -28.64
CA SER A 32 24.02 -9.33 -28.18
C SER A 32 23.75 -9.51 -26.67
N SER A 33 22.51 -9.13 -26.33
CA SER A 33 21.58 -9.66 -25.31
C SER A 33 21.97 -9.68 -23.83
N SER A 34 21.16 -9.01 -23.00
CA SER A 34 20.91 -9.46 -21.62
C SER A 34 19.57 -8.96 -21.08
N SER A 35 18.53 -9.74 -21.35
CA SER A 35 17.43 -9.96 -20.41
C SER A 35 17.93 -10.87 -19.29
N SER A 36 18.08 -10.36 -18.07
CA SER A 36 17.90 -11.10 -16.79
C SER A 36 18.55 -10.34 -15.63
N ILE A 37 17.75 -9.67 -14.79
CA ILE A 37 18.18 -9.25 -13.44
C ILE A 37 17.17 -9.81 -12.43
N PHE A 38 17.05 -11.13 -12.44
CA PHE A 38 16.50 -11.93 -11.35
C PHE A 38 17.34 -13.20 -11.35
N ASN A 39 18.34 -13.28 -10.45
CA ASN A 39 18.94 -14.52 -9.93
C ASN A 39 20.22 -14.20 -9.15
N GLU A 40 20.09 -13.62 -7.97
CA GLU A 40 21.23 -13.53 -7.03
C GLU A 40 20.78 -13.52 -5.57
N LEU A 41 19.86 -14.43 -5.20
CA LEU A 41 19.45 -14.65 -3.80
C LEU A 41 19.38 -16.13 -3.38
N GLU A 42 19.83 -17.07 -4.21
CA GLU A 42 19.91 -18.49 -3.84
C GLU A 42 21.35 -18.99 -3.86
N PHE A 43 22.14 -18.66 -2.84
CA PHE A 43 23.23 -19.55 -2.46
C PHE A 43 23.75 -19.25 -1.05
N ALA A 44 23.25 -19.99 -0.06
CA ALA A 44 24.02 -20.56 1.05
C ALA A 44 23.07 -20.88 2.21
N MET A 45 22.70 -22.16 2.36
CA MET A 45 22.66 -22.90 3.64
C MET A 45 22.29 -24.36 3.32
N SER A 46 23.30 -25.23 3.29
CA SER A 46 23.10 -26.68 3.24
C SER A 46 24.01 -27.32 4.27
N THR A 47 23.44 -27.75 5.40
CA THR A 47 23.91 -28.92 6.15
C THR A 47 22.74 -29.59 6.85
N SER A 48 22.56 -30.85 6.49
CA SER A 48 21.60 -31.87 6.96
C SER A 48 21.20 -31.83 8.43
N ILE A 49 19.90 -31.66 8.69
CA ILE A 49 19.19 -32.12 9.89
C ILE A 49 17.93 -32.88 9.42
N THR A 50 17.73 -34.07 9.99
CA THR A 50 16.63 -35.00 9.74
C THR A 50 15.25 -34.35 9.75
N LYS A 51 14.47 -34.66 8.70
CA LYS A 51 13.14 -34.14 8.35
C LYS A 51 12.13 -34.26 9.51
N PRO A 52 11.61 -33.16 10.08
CA PRO A 52 10.36 -33.21 10.82
C PRO A 52 9.23 -33.49 9.82
N ALA A 53 8.17 -34.19 10.26
CA ALA A 53 6.96 -34.36 9.47
C ALA A 53 6.52 -32.99 8.93
N ALA A 54 6.27 -32.89 7.62
CA ALA A 54 5.86 -31.65 6.98
C ALA A 54 4.49 -31.23 7.53
N THR A 55 4.49 -30.44 8.60
CA THR A 55 3.31 -29.67 8.97
C THR A 55 3.22 -28.56 7.93
N SER A 56 2.45 -28.78 6.87
CA SER A 56 2.10 -27.74 5.90
C SER A 56 1.56 -26.53 6.68
N LEU A 57 2.13 -25.35 6.45
CA LEU A 57 1.64 -24.10 7.05
C LEU A 57 0.11 -23.97 6.86
N PRO A 58 -0.63 -23.37 7.80
CA PRO A 58 -2.07 -23.19 7.65
C PRO A 58 -2.41 -22.34 6.42
N ARG A 59 -3.51 -22.64 5.76
CA ARG A 59 -4.04 -21.82 4.66
C ARG A 59 -4.72 -20.56 5.23
N LEU A 60 -4.76 -19.49 4.45
CA LEU A 60 -5.35 -18.22 4.89
C LEU A 60 -6.87 -18.28 4.85
N ARG A 61 -7.49 -17.89 5.97
CA ARG A 61 -8.93 -17.71 6.13
C ARG A 61 -9.17 -16.27 6.57
N VAL A 62 -9.57 -15.44 5.61
CA VAL A 62 -9.56 -13.98 5.76
C VAL A 62 -10.97 -13.44 5.97
N LEU A 63 -11.12 -12.51 6.91
CA LEU A 63 -12.27 -11.62 7.02
C LEU A 63 -11.82 -10.19 6.72
N SER A 64 -12.34 -9.60 5.66
CA SER A 64 -12.07 -8.23 5.24
C SER A 64 -13.28 -7.36 5.53
N LEU A 65 -13.14 -6.42 6.47
CA LEU A 65 -14.19 -5.46 6.84
C LEU A 65 -13.95 -4.14 6.11
N PHE A 66 -15.02 -3.56 5.54
CA PHE A 66 -14.92 -2.38 4.69
C PHE A 66 -13.99 -2.64 3.48
N ASP A 67 -14.22 -3.77 2.81
CA ASP A 67 -13.30 -4.34 1.81
C ASP A 67 -13.00 -3.39 0.63
N GLY A 68 -13.95 -2.53 0.28
CA GLY A 68 -13.85 -1.63 -0.84
C GLY A 68 -13.63 -2.40 -2.14
N ILE A 69 -12.57 -2.06 -2.85
CA ILE A 69 -12.27 -2.65 -4.16
C ILE A 69 -11.45 -3.95 -4.10
N GLY A 70 -11.52 -4.70 -3.00
CA GLY A 70 -10.85 -6.01 -2.90
C GLY A 70 -9.32 -5.92 -2.84
N THR A 71 -8.77 -4.83 -2.30
CA THR A 71 -7.32 -4.60 -2.27
C THR A 71 -6.59 -5.70 -1.49
N GLY A 72 -7.20 -6.20 -0.42
CA GLY A 72 -6.66 -7.31 0.38
C GLY A 72 -6.57 -8.61 -0.43
N MET A 73 -7.66 -9.00 -1.10
CA MET A 73 -7.69 -10.18 -1.97
C MET A 73 -6.71 -10.07 -3.14
N TYR A 74 -6.65 -8.90 -3.77
CA TYR A 74 -5.69 -8.59 -4.84
C TYR A 74 -4.25 -8.80 -4.35
N ALA A 75 -3.86 -8.16 -3.26
CA ALA A 75 -2.50 -8.23 -2.72
C ALA A 75 -2.11 -9.66 -2.30
N LEU A 76 -2.98 -10.38 -1.59
CA LEU A 76 -2.72 -11.77 -1.18
C LEU A 76 -2.58 -12.71 -2.39
N SER A 77 -3.44 -12.56 -3.41
CA SER A 77 -3.37 -13.35 -4.64
C SER A 77 -2.09 -13.10 -5.42
N GLU A 78 -1.67 -11.83 -5.54
CA GLU A 78 -0.43 -11.42 -6.19
C GLU A 78 0.81 -11.94 -5.48
N LEU A 79 0.76 -12.04 -4.15
CA LEU A 79 1.82 -12.61 -3.31
C LEU A 79 1.80 -14.14 -3.28
N LYS A 80 0.86 -14.79 -3.97
CA LYS A 80 0.72 -16.25 -4.02
C LYS A 80 0.42 -16.90 -2.67
N PHE A 81 -0.22 -16.19 -1.75
CA PHE A 81 -0.77 -16.85 -0.56
C PHE A 81 -1.83 -17.89 -0.95
N ASP A 82 -1.82 -19.04 -0.28
CA ASP A 82 -2.88 -20.04 -0.42
C ASP A 82 -4.07 -19.64 0.46
N ILE A 83 -5.04 -18.98 -0.17
CA ILE A 83 -6.27 -18.51 0.45
C ILE A 83 -7.32 -19.62 0.34
N GLU A 84 -7.72 -20.16 1.50
CA GLU A 84 -8.79 -21.13 1.61
C GLU A 84 -10.17 -20.47 1.48
N VAL A 85 -10.37 -19.35 2.16
CA VAL A 85 -11.61 -18.57 2.07
C VAL A 85 -11.34 -17.08 2.31
N PHE A 86 -12.10 -16.24 1.61
CA PHE A 86 -12.06 -14.80 1.77
C PHE A 86 -13.49 -14.27 1.92
N TYR A 87 -13.82 -13.79 3.12
CA TYR A 87 -15.09 -13.13 3.41
C TYR A 87 -14.91 -11.61 3.36
N ALA A 88 -15.85 -10.90 2.75
CA ALA A 88 -15.81 -9.44 2.64
C ALA A 88 -17.11 -8.80 3.15
N SER A 89 -17.00 -7.84 4.07
CA SER A 89 -18.10 -6.95 4.42
C SER A 89 -17.96 -5.64 3.64
N GLU A 90 -18.93 -5.37 2.76
CA GLU A 90 -18.98 -4.18 1.93
C GLU A 90 -20.45 -3.88 1.57
N ILE A 91 -20.77 -2.59 1.42
CA ILE A 91 -22.12 -2.09 1.09
C ILE A 91 -22.15 -1.17 -0.13
N ASP A 92 -21.00 -0.64 -0.58
CA ASP A 92 -20.86 0.17 -1.79
C ASP A 92 -21.07 -0.74 -3.02
N GLU A 93 -22.23 -0.64 -3.65
CA GLU A 93 -22.62 -1.49 -4.79
C GLU A 93 -21.62 -1.47 -5.94
N ASP A 94 -20.98 -0.32 -6.21
CA ASP A 94 -20.00 -0.21 -7.29
C ASP A 94 -18.73 -1.01 -6.93
N ALA A 95 -18.32 -0.99 -5.65
CA ALA A 95 -17.20 -1.78 -5.14
C ALA A 95 -17.49 -3.30 -5.16
N ILE A 96 -18.71 -3.71 -4.78
CA ILE A 96 -19.15 -5.11 -4.85
C ILE A 96 -19.19 -5.60 -6.31
N LYS A 97 -19.73 -4.80 -7.23
CA LYS A 97 -19.76 -5.15 -8.67
C LYS A 97 -18.35 -5.35 -9.21
N LEU A 98 -17.42 -4.46 -8.86
CA LEU A 98 -16.02 -4.56 -9.27
C LEU A 98 -15.35 -5.82 -8.73
N THR A 99 -15.50 -6.11 -7.43
CA THR A 99 -14.87 -7.29 -6.82
C THR A 99 -15.46 -8.59 -7.33
N LYS A 100 -16.78 -8.65 -7.60
CA LYS A 100 -17.40 -9.79 -8.27
C LYS A 100 -16.88 -10.00 -9.69
N HIS A 101 -16.65 -8.93 -10.46
CA HIS A 101 -16.08 -9.03 -11.80
C HIS A 101 -14.67 -9.65 -11.78
N HIS A 102 -13.80 -9.22 -10.86
CA HIS A 102 -12.41 -9.69 -10.79
C HIS A 102 -12.22 -11.03 -10.10
N PHE A 103 -12.99 -11.29 -9.03
CA PHE A 103 -12.74 -12.41 -8.15
C PHE A 103 -13.86 -13.47 -8.16
N GLY A 104 -15.01 -13.18 -8.79
CA GLY A 104 -16.14 -14.10 -8.84
C GLY A 104 -16.49 -14.64 -7.46
N ASP A 105 -16.66 -15.96 -7.38
CA ASP A 105 -17.01 -16.66 -6.14
C ASP A 105 -15.83 -16.83 -5.16
N ARG A 106 -14.63 -16.32 -5.50
CA ARG A 106 -13.49 -16.36 -4.58
C ARG A 106 -13.66 -15.40 -3.38
N ILE A 107 -14.58 -14.44 -3.47
CA ILE A 107 -14.97 -13.56 -2.36
C ILE A 107 -16.41 -13.85 -1.98
N THR A 108 -16.66 -14.18 -0.71
CA THR A 108 -18.01 -14.28 -0.17
C THR A 108 -18.39 -12.96 0.51
N HIS A 109 -19.31 -12.21 -0.10
CA HIS A 109 -19.80 -10.95 0.47
C HIS A 109 -20.81 -11.19 1.59
N LEU A 110 -20.56 -10.59 2.76
CA LEU A 110 -21.39 -10.72 3.98
C LEU A 110 -22.37 -9.56 4.18
N GLY A 111 -22.34 -8.53 3.32
CA GLY A 111 -23.17 -7.34 3.47
C GLY A 111 -22.63 -6.37 4.54
N SER A 112 -23.54 -5.73 5.28
CA SER A 112 -23.20 -4.68 6.24
C SER A 112 -22.41 -5.22 7.43
N VAL A 113 -21.37 -4.50 7.84
CA VAL A 113 -20.57 -4.87 9.02
C VAL A 113 -21.40 -4.91 10.30
N THR A 114 -22.45 -4.08 10.36
CA THR A 114 -23.37 -3.97 11.50
C THR A 114 -24.25 -5.19 11.70
N GLU A 115 -24.31 -6.08 10.69
CA GLU A 115 -25.10 -7.32 10.71
C GLU A 115 -24.24 -8.55 11.07
N ILE A 116 -22.91 -8.37 11.22
CA ILE A 116 -21.99 -9.45 11.57
C ILE A 116 -21.97 -9.60 13.10
N ASN A 117 -22.80 -10.52 13.59
CA ASN A 117 -22.86 -10.91 15.00
C ASN A 117 -22.05 -12.20 15.28
N GLU A 118 -22.07 -12.66 16.54
CA GLU A 118 -21.35 -13.86 16.96
C GLU A 118 -21.78 -15.11 16.20
N ASP A 119 -23.07 -15.30 15.92
CA ASP A 119 -23.58 -16.45 15.15
C ASP A 119 -22.99 -16.49 13.73
N VAL A 120 -22.89 -15.32 13.08
CA VAL A 120 -22.24 -15.20 11.77
C VAL A 120 -20.76 -15.56 11.88
N LEU A 121 -20.05 -15.04 12.88
CA LEU A 121 -18.62 -15.31 13.12
C LEU A 121 -18.36 -16.79 13.44
N ASP A 122 -19.25 -17.43 14.18
CA ASP A 122 -19.21 -18.87 14.46
C ASP A 122 -19.37 -19.70 13.19
N LYS A 123 -20.29 -19.30 12.30
CA LYS A 123 -20.56 -20.00 11.04
C LYS A 123 -19.42 -19.89 10.01
N ILE A 124 -18.78 -18.72 9.90
CA ILE A 124 -17.70 -18.49 8.92
C ILE A 124 -16.31 -18.89 9.44
N GLY A 125 -16.19 -19.07 10.75
CA GLY A 125 -14.96 -19.43 11.43
C GLY A 125 -14.40 -20.80 11.01
N PRO A 126 -13.12 -21.07 11.33
CA PRO A 126 -12.16 -20.17 11.97
C PRO A 126 -11.71 -19.04 11.02
N ILE A 127 -11.32 -17.88 11.56
CA ILE A 127 -10.68 -16.79 10.83
C ILE A 127 -9.29 -16.60 11.44
N ASN A 128 -8.25 -16.59 10.61
CA ASN A 128 -6.86 -16.42 11.07
C ASN A 128 -6.24 -15.08 10.63
N PHE A 129 -6.92 -14.33 9.75
CA PHE A 129 -6.50 -13.00 9.35
C PHE A 129 -7.70 -12.04 9.22
N LEU A 130 -7.75 -11.02 10.08
CA LEU A 130 -8.75 -9.94 10.05
C LEU A 130 -8.14 -8.67 9.47
N ILE A 131 -8.72 -8.10 8.43
CA ILE A 131 -8.26 -6.83 7.86
C ILE A 131 -9.42 -5.84 7.76
N GLY A 132 -9.15 -4.55 7.88
CA GLY A 132 -10.16 -3.54 7.56
C GLY A 132 -9.71 -2.10 7.75
N GLY A 133 -10.42 -1.19 7.10
CA GLY A 133 -10.21 0.26 7.23
C GLY A 133 -11.56 0.97 7.22
N SER A 134 -12.02 1.43 8.38
CA SER A 134 -13.34 2.05 8.48
C SER A 134 -13.39 3.40 7.73
N PRO A 135 -14.57 3.84 7.25
CA PRO A 135 -14.67 5.07 6.48
C PRO A 135 -14.17 6.30 7.25
N CYS A 136 -13.14 6.96 6.71
CA CYS A 136 -12.43 8.04 7.39
C CYS A 136 -13.07 9.43 7.25
N SER A 137 -14.25 9.55 6.61
CA SER A 137 -14.88 10.84 6.30
C SER A 137 -15.16 11.68 7.55
N ASP A 138 -15.57 11.05 8.65
CA ASP A 138 -15.83 11.72 9.93
C ASP A 138 -14.61 11.76 10.86
N LEU A 139 -13.46 11.28 10.40
CA LEU A 139 -12.21 11.27 11.16
C LEU A 139 -11.15 12.18 10.56
N SER A 140 -11.17 12.40 9.24
CA SER A 140 -10.17 13.16 8.50
C SER A 140 -10.29 14.67 8.74
N CYS A 141 -9.15 15.33 8.97
CA CYS A 141 -9.06 16.79 9.04
C CYS A 141 -9.44 17.50 7.72
N VAL A 142 -9.42 16.78 6.59
CA VAL A 142 -9.85 17.30 5.28
C VAL A 142 -11.36 17.55 5.23
N ASN A 143 -12.14 16.91 6.11
CA ASN A 143 -13.55 17.21 6.29
C ASN A 143 -13.74 18.24 7.42
N PRO A 144 -14.14 19.49 7.12
CA PRO A 144 -14.44 20.48 8.15
C PRO A 144 -15.72 20.14 8.93
N LEU A 145 -16.61 19.31 8.37
CA LEU A 145 -17.88 18.87 8.97
C LEU A 145 -17.77 17.49 9.65
N ARG A 146 -16.55 17.06 9.98
CA ARG A 146 -16.30 15.75 10.59
C ARG A 146 -17.06 15.60 11.92
N LYS A 147 -17.74 14.47 12.12
CA LYS A 147 -18.53 14.19 13.32
C LYS A 147 -17.76 13.45 14.44
N GLY A 148 -16.56 12.94 14.13
CA GLY A 148 -15.76 12.17 15.08
C GLY A 148 -16.19 10.70 15.20
N LEU A 149 -15.67 10.01 16.23
CA LEU A 149 -15.86 8.57 16.42
C LEU A 149 -17.23 8.15 16.96
N TYR A 150 -17.92 9.01 17.72
CA TYR A 150 -19.07 8.59 18.55
C TYR A 150 -20.42 9.06 18.03
N ASP A 151 -20.46 9.88 16.99
CA ASP A 151 -21.73 10.37 16.46
C ASP A 151 -22.47 9.19 15.76
N PRO A 152 -23.68 8.82 16.23
CA PRO A 152 -24.44 7.70 15.67
C PRO A 152 -24.94 7.94 14.25
N THR A 153 -24.90 9.19 13.78
CA THR A 153 -25.24 9.57 12.40
C THR A 153 -24.00 9.72 11.51
N GLY A 154 -22.81 9.47 12.05
CA GLY A 154 -21.53 9.53 11.36
C GLY A 154 -20.97 8.16 11.04
N THR A 155 -20.02 8.09 10.11
CA THR A 155 -19.33 6.85 9.74
C THR A 155 -18.20 6.49 10.70
N GLY A 156 -17.77 7.42 11.56
CA GLY A 156 -16.72 7.17 12.54
C GLY A 156 -17.08 6.08 13.55
N ILE A 157 -18.38 5.91 13.83
CA ILE A 157 -18.89 4.91 14.76
C ILE A 157 -18.62 3.47 14.29
N LEU A 158 -18.44 3.26 12.97
CA LEU A 158 -18.17 1.95 12.39
C LEU A 158 -16.82 1.34 12.81
N PHE A 159 -15.94 2.14 13.44
CA PHE A 159 -14.78 1.60 14.13
C PHE A 159 -15.19 0.62 15.25
N PHE A 160 -16.30 0.87 15.95
CA PHE A 160 -16.74 -0.01 17.04
C PHE A 160 -17.25 -1.35 16.53
N ASP A 161 -17.84 -1.41 15.32
CA ASP A 161 -18.19 -2.69 14.69
C ASP A 161 -16.93 -3.52 14.37
N TYR A 162 -15.87 -2.88 13.84
CA TYR A 162 -14.57 -3.54 13.68
C TYR A 162 -14.03 -4.05 15.03
N TYR A 163 -14.07 -3.21 16.07
CA TYR A 163 -13.59 -3.58 17.40
C TYR A 163 -14.36 -4.78 17.99
N ASN A 164 -15.69 -4.81 17.85
CA ASN A 164 -16.51 -5.91 18.36
C ASN A 164 -16.14 -7.24 17.69
N ILE A 165 -16.03 -7.25 16.36
CA ILE A 165 -15.62 -8.42 15.58
C ILE A 165 -14.19 -8.85 15.94
N TRP A 166 -13.25 -7.89 16.00
CA TRP A 166 -11.87 -8.13 16.39
C TRP A 166 -11.77 -8.75 17.78
N ASN A 167 -12.48 -8.19 18.76
CA ASN A 167 -12.43 -8.66 20.14
C ASN A 167 -12.99 -10.09 20.26
N TYR A 168 -14.10 -10.38 19.58
CA TYR A 168 -14.65 -11.73 19.51
C TYR A 168 -13.65 -12.72 18.92
N LEU A 169 -13.10 -12.42 17.74
CA LEU A 169 -12.15 -13.31 17.06
C LEU A 169 -10.87 -13.52 17.89
N LYS A 170 -10.35 -12.47 18.52
CA LYS A 170 -9.20 -12.54 19.43
C LYS A 170 -9.45 -13.43 20.65
N ILE A 171 -10.61 -13.30 21.30
CA ILE A 171 -10.98 -14.13 22.45
C ILE A 171 -11.11 -15.60 22.01
N LYS A 172 -11.78 -15.83 20.89
CA LYS A 172 -12.00 -17.16 20.33
C LYS A 172 -10.68 -17.84 19.95
N SER A 173 -9.80 -17.14 19.20
CA SER A 173 -8.51 -17.69 18.81
C SER A 173 -7.61 -18.01 20.01
N ASN A 174 -7.64 -17.18 21.06
CA ASN A 174 -6.91 -17.44 22.30
C ASN A 174 -7.42 -18.69 23.03
N LYS A 175 -8.75 -18.87 23.10
CA LYS A 175 -9.38 -20.05 23.70
C LYS A 175 -9.04 -21.33 22.93
N GLU A 176 -9.04 -21.24 21.61
CA GLU A 176 -8.77 -22.36 20.69
C GLU A 176 -7.26 -22.58 20.47
N LYS A 177 -6.41 -21.67 20.94
CA LYS A 177 -4.95 -21.66 20.73
C LYS A 177 -4.57 -21.68 19.24
N THR A 178 -5.31 -20.94 18.42
CA THR A 178 -5.07 -20.80 16.99
C THR A 178 -4.40 -19.45 16.66
N PRO A 179 -3.53 -19.39 15.64
CA PRO A 179 -2.92 -18.13 15.24
C PRO A 179 -3.97 -17.16 14.68
N PHE A 180 -3.90 -15.92 15.13
CA PHE A 180 -4.79 -14.84 14.68
C PHE A 180 -4.02 -13.54 14.49
N TYR A 181 -4.05 -13.04 13.26
CA TYR A 181 -3.43 -11.78 12.88
C TYR A 181 -4.49 -10.78 12.46
N TRP A 182 -4.21 -9.50 12.69
CA TRP A 182 -5.15 -8.46 12.33
C TRP A 182 -4.47 -7.15 11.95
N ILE A 183 -5.15 -6.38 11.10
CA ILE A 183 -4.74 -5.04 10.67
C ILE A 183 -5.97 -4.13 10.63
N PHE A 184 -5.88 -3.00 11.31
CA PHE A 184 -6.80 -1.88 11.16
C PHE A 184 -6.07 -0.67 10.58
N GLU A 185 -6.57 -0.14 9.47
CA GLU A 185 -6.02 1.03 8.79
C GLU A 185 -6.92 2.26 8.94
N ASN A 186 -6.31 3.45 9.07
CA ASN A 186 -7.04 4.70 8.94
C ASN A 186 -6.14 5.90 8.58
N VAL A 187 -6.77 7.04 8.29
CA VAL A 187 -6.09 8.29 7.88
C VAL A 187 -5.17 8.85 8.97
N SER A 188 -3.94 9.24 8.62
CA SER A 188 -3.01 9.85 9.59
C SER A 188 -3.40 11.26 10.00
N GLY A 189 -4.18 11.96 9.17
CA GLY A 189 -4.70 13.29 9.41
C GLY A 189 -5.96 13.32 10.29
N MET A 190 -6.12 12.36 11.22
CA MET A 190 -7.20 12.40 12.21
C MET A 190 -6.80 13.18 13.45
N GLU A 191 -7.77 13.59 14.26
CA GLU A 191 -7.50 14.21 15.56
C GLU A 191 -6.74 13.25 16.49
N ILE A 192 -5.75 13.77 17.23
CA ILE A 192 -4.93 12.98 18.16
C ILE A 192 -5.81 12.26 19.19
N LYS A 193 -6.90 12.89 19.65
CA LYS A 193 -7.88 12.27 20.55
C LYS A 193 -8.48 10.99 19.94
N ASN A 194 -8.88 11.03 18.67
CA ASN A 194 -9.46 9.87 17.99
C ASN A 194 -8.41 8.77 17.80
N LYS A 195 -7.18 9.13 17.41
CA LYS A 195 -6.05 8.18 17.33
C LYS A 195 -5.85 7.45 18.66
N ASN A 196 -5.75 8.21 19.76
CA ASN A 196 -5.50 7.64 21.10
C ASN A 196 -6.65 6.76 21.59
N ILE A 197 -7.89 7.10 21.24
CA ILE A 197 -9.06 6.28 21.55
C ILE A 197 -8.99 4.96 20.80
N ILE A 198 -8.74 4.99 19.48
CA ILE A 198 -8.57 3.76 18.67
C ILE A 198 -7.46 2.89 19.26
N SER A 199 -6.30 3.48 19.57
CA SER A 199 -5.18 2.76 20.20
C SER A 199 -5.58 2.09 21.52
N LYS A 200 -6.36 2.79 22.37
CA LYS A 200 -6.83 2.26 23.65
C LYS A 200 -7.77 1.07 23.47
N PHE A 201 -8.71 1.14 22.52
CA PHE A 201 -9.64 0.03 22.24
C PHE A 201 -8.89 -1.19 21.68
N LEU A 202 -7.97 -0.97 20.73
CA LEU A 202 -7.21 -2.07 20.12
C LEU A 202 -6.03 -2.56 20.97
N ASN A 203 -5.71 -1.87 22.06
CA ASN A 203 -4.53 -2.09 22.90
C ASN A 203 -3.24 -2.20 22.08
N SER A 204 -3.06 -1.27 21.14
CA SER A 204 -1.94 -1.22 20.19
C SER A 204 -1.73 0.23 19.74
N GLU A 205 -0.49 0.65 19.51
CA GLU A 205 -0.19 1.94 18.86
C GLU A 205 -0.02 1.73 17.34
N PRO A 206 -0.41 2.69 16.50
CA PRO A 206 -0.28 2.53 15.07
C PRO A 206 1.14 2.81 14.59
N TYR A 207 1.53 2.05 13.58
CA TYR A 207 2.65 2.41 12.72
C TYR A 207 2.20 3.41 11.65
N VAL A 208 3.09 4.34 11.30
CA VAL A 208 2.84 5.33 10.24
C VAL A 208 3.57 4.90 8.99
N ILE A 209 2.82 4.60 7.93
CA ILE A 209 3.40 4.22 6.63
C ILE A 209 2.89 5.20 5.58
N ASP A 210 3.82 5.77 4.80
CA ASP A 210 3.52 6.63 3.66
C ASP A 210 3.81 5.88 2.36
N SER A 211 2.85 5.87 1.44
CA SER A 211 3.03 5.28 0.12
C SER A 211 4.13 5.96 -0.71
N LEU A 212 4.59 7.15 -0.31
CA LEU A 212 5.66 7.92 -0.97
C LEU A 212 6.93 7.08 -1.19
N HIS A 213 7.21 6.17 -0.25
CA HIS A 213 8.38 5.31 -0.32
C HIS A 213 8.21 4.19 -1.36
N LEU A 214 6.98 3.80 -1.72
CA LEU A 214 6.67 2.64 -2.55
C LEU A 214 5.94 2.98 -3.86
N SER A 215 5.50 4.21 -4.03
CA SER A 215 4.74 4.74 -5.16
C SER A 215 5.02 6.24 -5.32
N PRO A 216 4.68 6.88 -6.46
CA PRO A 216 4.91 8.30 -6.65
C PRO A 216 3.84 9.18 -5.96
N GLN A 217 3.14 8.66 -4.95
CA GLN A 217 2.07 9.36 -4.25
C GLN A 217 2.36 9.44 -2.75
N ARG A 218 2.08 10.60 -2.13
CA ARG A 218 1.95 10.73 -0.67
C ARG A 218 0.59 10.19 -0.21
N ARG A 219 0.57 9.20 0.69
CA ARG A 219 -0.63 8.64 1.32
C ARG A 219 -0.24 8.09 2.69
N LYS A 220 0.10 8.98 3.61
CA LYS A 220 0.38 8.62 5.00
C LYS A 220 -0.87 8.07 5.69
N ARG A 221 -0.75 6.89 6.31
CA ARG A 221 -1.82 6.17 7.03
C ARG A 221 -1.30 5.55 8.32
N PHE A 222 -2.20 5.38 9.27
CA PHE A 222 -1.98 4.65 10.50
C PHE A 222 -2.37 3.18 10.30
N PHE A 223 -1.53 2.27 10.78
CA PHE A 223 -1.77 0.83 10.77
C PHE A 223 -1.61 0.26 12.19
N TRP A 224 -2.73 -0.03 12.84
CA TRP A 224 -2.76 -0.82 14.08
C TRP A 224 -2.76 -2.29 13.70
N ASN A 225 -1.93 -3.10 14.36
CA ASN A 225 -1.81 -4.52 14.02
C ASN A 225 -1.10 -5.31 15.14
N ASN A 226 -0.98 -6.62 14.93
CA ASN A 226 -0.16 -7.53 15.72
C ASN A 226 0.81 -8.36 14.86
N LEU A 227 1.19 -7.86 13.68
CA LEU A 227 2.06 -8.61 12.76
C LEU A 227 3.50 -8.63 13.27
N PRO A 228 4.18 -9.78 13.18
CA PRO A 228 5.60 -9.85 13.52
C PRO A 228 6.44 -9.08 12.49
N GLY A 229 7.45 -8.34 12.96
CA GLY A 229 8.41 -7.64 12.10
C GLY A 229 7.92 -6.34 11.45
N ILE A 230 6.78 -5.81 11.88
CA ILE A 230 6.23 -4.55 11.35
C ILE A 230 7.12 -3.34 11.68
N ASP A 231 7.78 -3.35 12.83
CA ASP A 231 8.80 -2.38 13.25
C ASP A 231 9.97 -2.35 12.28
N ASN A 232 10.56 -3.52 12.00
CA ASN A 232 11.65 -3.65 11.04
C ASN A 232 11.22 -3.20 9.64
N LEU A 233 10.00 -3.52 9.22
CA LEU A 233 9.47 -3.05 7.94
C LEU A 233 9.37 -1.53 7.89
N VAL A 234 8.86 -0.88 8.93
CA VAL A 234 8.73 0.59 8.95
C VAL A 234 10.10 1.25 8.94
N ASP A 235 11.04 0.78 9.76
CA ASP A 235 12.41 1.30 9.78
C ASP A 235 13.08 1.16 8.41
N LYS A 236 12.89 -0.01 7.76
CA LYS A 236 13.34 -0.25 6.39
C LYS A 236 12.78 0.78 5.41
N LEU A 237 11.48 1.04 5.45
CA LEU A 237 10.82 1.98 4.55
C LEU A 237 11.27 3.43 4.77
N LEU A 238 11.64 3.79 6.00
CA LEU A 238 12.08 5.15 6.37
C LEU A 238 13.56 5.42 6.08
N HIS A 239 14.42 4.41 6.26
CA HIS A 239 15.87 4.61 6.28
C HIS A 239 16.63 3.97 5.13
N GLU A 240 16.09 2.95 4.46
CA GLU A 240 16.80 2.37 3.32
C GLU A 240 16.69 3.25 2.08
N THR A 241 17.84 3.78 1.64
CA THR A 241 17.98 4.41 0.33
C THR A 241 17.75 3.38 -0.76
N ARG A 242 16.65 3.53 -1.51
CA ARG A 242 16.39 2.67 -2.66
C ARG A 242 17.35 3.02 -3.80
N LYS A 243 17.77 2.00 -4.55
CA LYS A 243 18.56 2.21 -5.78
C LYS A 243 17.85 3.10 -6.80
N LYS A 244 16.51 3.05 -6.85
CA LYS A 244 15.65 3.93 -7.64
C LYS A 244 14.38 4.23 -6.87
N GLU A 245 14.10 5.49 -6.59
CA GLU A 245 12.81 5.91 -6.04
C GLU A 245 11.73 5.90 -7.14
N PRO A 246 10.47 5.57 -6.80
CA PRO A 246 9.39 5.59 -7.78
C PRO A 246 9.04 7.04 -8.13
N VAL A 247 9.27 7.46 -9.37
CA VAL A 247 8.91 8.80 -9.87
C VAL A 247 7.66 8.73 -10.74
N LEU A 248 6.86 9.80 -10.77
CA LEU A 248 5.56 9.83 -11.45
C LEU A 248 5.67 9.45 -12.94
N ASP A 249 6.77 9.84 -13.60
CA ASP A 249 6.97 9.58 -15.03
C ASP A 249 6.98 8.08 -15.36
N ASP A 250 7.48 7.24 -14.45
CA ASP A 250 7.47 5.77 -14.59
C ASP A 250 6.04 5.20 -14.69
N TYR A 251 5.02 5.94 -14.25
CA TYR A 251 3.62 5.52 -14.17
C TYR A 251 2.73 6.16 -15.23
N LEU A 252 3.28 7.06 -16.06
CA LEU A 252 2.54 7.68 -17.16
C LEU A 252 2.43 6.73 -18.36
N THR A 253 1.32 6.87 -19.08
CA THR A 253 1.08 6.10 -20.31
C THR A 253 2.15 6.44 -21.34
N LYS A 254 2.91 5.43 -21.77
CA LYS A 254 4.01 5.60 -22.71
C LYS A 254 3.50 5.84 -24.15
N ASN A 255 4.35 6.42 -24.98
CA ASN A 255 4.11 6.66 -26.42
C ASN A 255 2.94 7.61 -26.76
N LEU A 256 2.51 8.45 -25.80
CA LEU A 256 1.47 9.47 -26.01
C LEU A 256 1.97 10.90 -25.74
N GLY A 257 3.28 11.12 -25.81
CA GLY A 257 3.87 12.45 -25.54
C GLY A 257 3.65 12.95 -24.11
N ARG A 258 3.37 12.05 -23.16
CA ARG A 258 3.09 12.39 -21.76
C ARG A 258 4.38 12.47 -20.96
N THR A 259 4.51 13.53 -20.16
CA THR A 259 5.65 13.76 -19.27
C THR A 259 5.18 14.26 -17.90
N ALA A 260 5.84 13.79 -16.84
CA ALA A 260 5.56 14.26 -15.50
C ALA A 260 6.17 15.65 -15.26
N ASN A 261 5.39 16.56 -14.66
CA ASN A 261 5.86 17.88 -14.24
C ASN A 261 6.40 17.88 -12.79
N VAL A 262 6.17 16.78 -12.06
CA VAL A 262 6.59 16.57 -10.67
C VAL A 262 6.99 15.11 -10.47
N ASP A 263 7.96 14.84 -9.60
CA ASP A 263 8.38 13.47 -9.28
C ASP A 263 7.34 12.72 -8.45
N LYS A 264 6.62 13.44 -7.57
CA LYS A 264 5.68 12.88 -6.60
C LYS A 264 4.43 13.75 -6.53
N ILE A 265 3.27 13.10 -6.34
CA ILE A 265 1.98 13.76 -6.16
C ILE A 265 1.47 13.67 -4.72
N GLY A 266 0.58 14.60 -4.36
CA GLY A 266 -0.17 14.59 -3.11
C GLY A 266 -1.17 13.44 -3.02
N THR A 267 -1.90 13.37 -1.91
CA THR A 267 -2.87 12.31 -1.68
C THR A 267 -4.04 12.39 -2.65
N ILE A 268 -4.16 11.37 -3.50
CA ILE A 268 -5.33 11.17 -4.33
C ILE A 268 -6.53 10.82 -3.43
N THR A 269 -7.60 11.61 -3.54
CA THR A 269 -8.87 11.41 -2.82
C THR A 269 -10.00 11.05 -3.80
N THR A 270 -11.24 10.99 -3.30
CA THR A 270 -12.43 10.71 -4.13
C THR A 270 -12.77 11.85 -5.10
N LYS A 271 -12.25 13.07 -4.87
CA LYS A 271 -12.53 14.24 -5.71
C LYS A 271 -11.50 14.36 -6.84
N ARG A 272 -11.97 14.65 -8.06
CA ARG A 272 -11.11 14.78 -9.25
C ARG A 272 -10.17 15.98 -9.26
N ASN A 273 -10.41 16.96 -8.39
CA ASN A 273 -9.56 18.15 -8.22
C ASN A 273 -8.64 18.05 -7.01
N CYS A 274 -8.45 16.87 -6.43
CA CYS A 274 -7.64 16.65 -5.22
C CYS A 274 -6.15 16.99 -5.36
N LEU A 275 -5.67 17.27 -6.57
CA LEU A 275 -4.30 17.68 -6.85
C LEU A 275 -4.21 19.15 -7.31
N ASN A 276 -5.33 19.89 -7.33
CA ASN A 276 -5.36 21.24 -7.89
C ASN A 276 -4.81 22.31 -6.94
N ASP A 277 -4.64 21.99 -5.66
CA ASP A 277 -4.08 22.84 -4.62
C ASP A 277 -2.69 22.34 -4.17
N GLY A 278 -1.69 23.22 -4.23
CA GLY A 278 -0.35 22.95 -3.72
C GLY A 278 0.67 22.44 -4.76
N SER A 279 1.65 21.67 -4.28
CA SER A 279 2.84 21.27 -5.05
C SER A 279 2.58 20.24 -6.14
N SER A 280 1.36 19.72 -6.25
CA SER A 280 0.98 18.72 -7.25
C SER A 280 0.04 19.27 -8.32
N LYS A 281 -0.12 20.59 -8.38
CA LYS A 281 -0.94 21.24 -9.41
C LYS A 281 -0.38 20.97 -10.80
N ASP A 282 -1.25 20.57 -11.72
CA ASP A 282 -0.93 20.23 -13.11
C ASP A 282 0.23 19.20 -13.20
N PRO A 283 0.07 17.98 -12.65
CA PRO A 283 1.19 17.06 -12.46
C PRO A 283 1.74 16.46 -13.76
N VAL A 284 1.03 16.60 -14.88
CA VAL A 284 1.37 15.97 -16.17
C VAL A 284 1.15 16.95 -17.32
N SER A 285 2.01 16.87 -18.33
CA SER A 285 1.83 17.50 -19.63
C SER A 285 1.70 16.44 -20.72
N GLN A 286 0.96 16.74 -21.78
CA GLN A 286 0.88 15.95 -23.00
C GLN A 286 1.19 16.87 -24.18
N ASP A 287 2.26 16.54 -24.92
CA ASP A 287 2.74 17.36 -26.03
C ASP A 287 2.98 18.83 -25.62
N GLY A 288 3.50 19.02 -24.39
CA GLY A 288 3.74 20.33 -23.79
C GLY A 288 2.50 21.03 -23.19
N ILE A 289 1.30 20.45 -23.34
CA ILE A 289 0.05 21.01 -22.81
C ILE A 289 -0.31 20.34 -21.48
N LYS A 290 -0.51 21.15 -20.43
CA LYS A 290 -0.90 20.67 -19.11
C LYS A 290 -2.22 19.89 -19.15
N THR A 291 -2.23 18.72 -18.51
CA THR A 291 -3.39 17.83 -18.48
C THR A 291 -3.49 17.11 -17.13
N LYS A 292 -4.57 16.36 -16.94
CA LYS A 292 -4.78 15.53 -15.74
C LYS A 292 -4.17 14.15 -15.94
N LEU A 293 -3.93 13.46 -14.82
CA LEU A 293 -3.67 12.03 -14.83
C LEU A 293 -4.86 11.28 -15.41
N TYR A 294 -4.57 10.28 -16.22
CA TYR A 294 -5.58 9.32 -16.67
C TYR A 294 -5.96 8.40 -15.54
N ILE A 295 -7.18 7.88 -15.58
CA ILE A 295 -7.67 6.96 -14.54
C ILE A 295 -6.84 5.66 -14.50
N THR A 296 -6.32 5.22 -15.63
CA THR A 296 -5.41 4.08 -15.75
C THR A 296 -4.04 4.34 -15.13
N GLU A 297 -3.55 5.58 -15.18
CA GLU A 297 -2.32 5.98 -14.50
C GLU A 297 -2.54 6.02 -12.98
N LEU A 298 -3.72 6.44 -12.53
CA LEU A 298 -4.09 6.38 -11.12
C LEU A 298 -4.15 4.95 -10.59
N GLU A 299 -4.66 3.99 -11.37
CA GLU A 299 -4.64 2.57 -11.01
C GLU A 299 -3.21 2.07 -10.81
N LEU A 300 -2.30 2.40 -11.73
CA LEU A 300 -0.88 2.05 -11.63
C LEU A 300 -0.21 2.71 -10.41
N ILE A 301 -0.52 3.98 -10.12
CA ILE A 301 0.02 4.70 -8.95
C ILE A 301 -0.43 4.03 -7.63
N PHE A 302 -1.68 3.57 -7.56
CA PHE A 302 -2.16 2.77 -6.43
C PHE A 302 -1.60 1.34 -6.42
N GLY A 303 -0.98 0.89 -7.51
CA GLY A 303 -0.34 -0.42 -7.69
C GLY A 303 -1.28 -1.53 -8.13
N PHE A 304 -2.45 -1.18 -8.68
CA PHE A 304 -3.29 -2.11 -9.43
C PHE A 304 -2.78 -2.24 -10.87
N THR A 305 -3.20 -3.30 -11.57
CA THR A 305 -3.03 -3.38 -13.02
C THR A 305 -3.79 -2.24 -13.71
N SER A 306 -3.28 -1.83 -14.86
CA SER A 306 -4.04 -0.91 -15.74
C SER A 306 -5.39 -1.53 -16.08
N HIS A 307 -6.43 -0.70 -16.11
CA HIS A 307 -7.84 -1.06 -16.33
C HIS A 307 -8.52 -1.82 -15.18
N TYR A 308 -7.94 -1.87 -13.98
CA TYR A 308 -8.56 -2.55 -12.82
C TYR A 308 -9.97 -2.04 -12.49
N THR A 309 -10.24 -0.75 -12.61
CA THR A 309 -11.57 -0.17 -12.37
C THR A 309 -12.38 0.03 -13.64
N ASP A 310 -11.92 -0.47 -14.79
CA ASP A 310 -12.58 -0.36 -16.08
C ASP A 310 -13.62 -1.46 -16.29
N VAL A 311 -14.59 -1.51 -15.37
CA VAL A 311 -15.60 -2.56 -15.29
C VAL A 311 -16.99 -1.93 -15.13
N CYS A 312 -18.03 -2.69 -15.50
CA CYS A 312 -19.43 -2.36 -15.19
C CYS A 312 -19.87 -0.95 -15.64
N ASP A 313 -19.37 -0.48 -16.79
CA ASP A 313 -19.65 0.84 -17.37
C ASP A 313 -19.44 2.02 -16.41
N PHE A 314 -18.47 1.89 -15.48
CA PHE A 314 -18.15 2.95 -14.56
C PHE A 314 -17.55 4.15 -15.26
N ASN A 315 -18.23 5.29 -15.13
CA ASN A 315 -17.65 6.56 -15.54
C ASN A 315 -16.41 6.90 -14.68
N ILE A 316 -15.57 7.80 -15.20
CA ILE A 316 -14.30 8.18 -14.57
C ILE A 316 -14.48 8.67 -13.12
N SER A 317 -15.59 9.33 -12.80
CA SER A 317 -15.83 9.83 -11.44
C SER A 317 -16.10 8.69 -10.45
N LYS A 318 -16.82 7.64 -10.86
CA LYS A 318 -17.00 6.42 -10.04
C LYS A 318 -15.68 5.72 -9.80
N ARG A 319 -14.89 5.51 -10.87
CA ARG A 319 -13.55 4.92 -10.81
C ARG A 319 -12.63 5.69 -9.84
N GLN A 320 -12.62 7.02 -9.93
CA GLN A 320 -11.88 7.89 -9.00
C GLN A 320 -12.34 7.73 -7.54
N LYS A 321 -13.66 7.66 -7.31
CA LYS A 321 -14.22 7.52 -5.97
C LYS A 321 -13.80 6.19 -5.34
N LEU A 322 -13.78 5.12 -6.12
CA LEU A 322 -13.32 3.80 -5.69
C LEU A 322 -11.82 3.81 -5.35
N LEU A 323 -10.97 4.29 -6.26
CA LEU A 323 -9.51 4.38 -6.04
C LEU A 323 -9.15 5.28 -4.85
N GLY A 324 -9.77 6.45 -4.73
CA GLY A 324 -9.46 7.41 -3.66
C GLY A 324 -9.64 6.83 -2.25
N LYS A 325 -10.56 5.88 -2.09
CA LYS A 325 -10.82 5.15 -0.83
C LYS A 325 -9.88 3.95 -0.63
N ALA A 326 -9.35 3.35 -1.69
CA ALA A 326 -8.58 2.12 -1.64
C ALA A 326 -7.25 2.23 -0.86
N TRP A 327 -6.70 1.08 -0.47
CA TRP A 327 -5.33 1.02 0.02
C TRP A 327 -4.32 1.13 -1.13
N SER A 328 -3.11 1.54 -0.80
CA SER A 328 -1.97 1.43 -1.72
C SER A 328 -1.51 -0.02 -1.75
N VAL A 329 -1.64 -0.69 -2.91
CA VAL A 329 -1.28 -2.10 -3.08
C VAL A 329 0.18 -2.38 -2.68
N PRO A 330 1.19 -1.56 -3.06
CA PRO A 330 2.57 -1.81 -2.66
C PRO A 330 2.76 -1.80 -1.14
N VAL A 331 2.08 -0.89 -0.44
CA VAL A 331 2.11 -0.83 1.04
C VAL A 331 1.55 -2.12 1.62
N VAL A 332 0.35 -2.51 1.19
CA VAL A 332 -0.33 -3.70 1.69
C VAL A 332 0.45 -4.98 1.37
N LYS A 333 1.04 -5.09 0.16
CA LYS A 333 1.89 -6.23 -0.20
C LYS A 333 3.10 -6.35 0.73
N ASN A 334 3.78 -5.24 1.04
CA ASN A 334 4.91 -5.25 1.97
C ASN A 334 4.49 -5.66 3.39
N ILE A 335 3.33 -5.20 3.86
CA ILE A 335 2.78 -5.58 5.17
C ILE A 335 2.41 -7.08 5.18
N PHE A 336 1.70 -7.56 4.15
CA PHE A 336 1.25 -8.95 4.08
C PHE A 336 2.40 -9.95 3.92
N LEU A 337 3.51 -9.54 3.29
CA LEU A 337 4.71 -10.38 3.18
C LEU A 337 5.30 -10.80 4.54
N LEU A 338 5.01 -10.07 5.63
CA LEU A 338 5.38 -10.46 6.99
C LEU A 338 4.74 -11.80 7.43
N LEU A 339 3.69 -12.22 6.74
CA LEU A 339 2.94 -13.44 7.03
C LEU A 339 3.38 -14.66 6.19
N ARG A 340 4.34 -14.49 5.27
CA ARG A 340 4.73 -15.52 4.29
C ARG A 340 5.28 -16.81 4.93
N ASP A 341 5.96 -16.67 6.07
CA ASP A 341 6.60 -17.79 6.77
C ASP A 341 5.66 -18.40 7.84
N ILE A 342 4.42 -17.90 7.91
CA ILE A 342 3.39 -18.28 8.89
C ILE A 342 2.23 -19.01 8.21
N PHE A 343 1.93 -18.69 6.95
CA PHE A 343 0.84 -19.28 6.18
C PHE A 343 1.33 -19.95 4.90
N ALA A 344 0.55 -20.91 4.40
CA ALA A 344 0.83 -21.59 3.15
C ALA A 344 0.84 -20.61 1.97
N MET A 345 1.79 -20.85 1.08
CA MET A 345 1.90 -20.23 -0.23
C MET A 345 1.49 -21.25 -1.28
N LYS A 346 1.00 -20.80 -2.44
CA LYS A 346 0.74 -21.68 -3.58
C LYS A 346 2.10 -22.08 -4.18
N ASP A 347 2.27 -23.37 -4.43
CA ASP A 347 3.43 -23.85 -5.17
C ASP A 347 3.42 -23.25 -6.58
N ASP A 348 4.55 -22.64 -6.98
CA ASP A 348 4.80 -22.33 -8.38
C ASP A 348 4.93 -23.67 -9.08
N GLY A 349 3.83 -24.17 -9.64
CA GLY A 349 3.83 -25.38 -10.43
C GLY A 349 4.79 -25.23 -11.60
N ILE A 350 6.05 -25.63 -11.40
CA ILE A 350 6.88 -26.11 -12.50
C ILE A 350 6.17 -27.37 -12.96
N VAL A 351 5.39 -27.22 -14.03
CA VAL A 351 5.01 -28.36 -14.87
C VAL A 351 6.34 -28.97 -15.30
N GLN A 352 6.74 -30.06 -14.65
CA GLN A 352 7.90 -30.85 -15.03
C GLN A 352 7.74 -31.40 -16.45
#